data_AF-A0A0R1H8I0-F1
#
_entry.id   AF-A0A0R1H8I0-F1
#
_cell.length_a   1.000
_cell.length_b   1.000
_cell.length_c   1.000
_cell.angle_alpha   90.00
_cell.angle_beta   90.00
_cell.angle_gamma   90.00
#
_symmetry.space_group_name_H-M   'P 1'
#
loop_
_entity.id
_entity.type
_entity.pdbx_description
1 polymer ?
#
loop_
_entity_poly.entity_id
_entity_poly.type
_entity_poly.pdbx_seq_one_letter_code
_entity_poly.pdbx_strand_id
1 'polypeptide(L)' 'MFTQETVSDYELLQQFKDFLKNHLTEVRQYPDLATYVENARSGFFFTPIETTKIPAHYNRVIRQLTPDDYQAISRMIHL' A
#
# COMPACT_ATOMS: atom_id res chain seq x y z
N MET A 1 2.68 30.81 5.67
CA MET A 1 3.19 30.04 4.52
C MET A 1 2.97 28.57 4.83
N PHE A 2 2.12 27.88 4.07
CA PHE A 2 2.03 26.43 4.18
C PHE A 2 3.20 25.86 3.38
N THR A 3 4.24 25.41 4.06
CA THR A 3 5.29 24.61 3.43
C THR A 3 4.64 23.29 3.05
N GLN A 4 4.20 23.16 1.80
CA GLN A 4 3.99 21.85 1.20
C GLN A 4 5.36 21.19 1.15
N GLU A 5 5.75 20.54 2.26
CA GLU A 5 6.91 19.67 2.28
C GLU A 5 6.69 18.65 1.17
N THR A 6 7.54 18.73 0.15
CA THR A 6 7.48 17.83 -0.99
C THR A 6 8.04 16.51 -0.48
N VAL A 7 7.19 15.69 0.14
CA VAL A 7 7.56 14.36 0.65
C VAL A 7 8.26 13.62 -0.49
N SER A 8 9.50 13.20 -0.26
CA SER A 8 10.28 12.49 -1.27
C SER A 8 9.64 11.14 -1.58
N ASP A 9 9.94 10.57 -2.76
CA ASP A 9 9.47 9.21 -3.10
C ASP A 9 9.93 8.17 -2.07
N TYR A 10 11.11 8.36 -1.49
CA TYR A 10 11.62 7.49 -0.43
C TYR A 10 10.78 7.58 0.85
N GLU A 11 10.52 8.80 1.35
CA GLU A 11 9.69 8.99 2.54
C GLU A 11 8.26 8.52 2.32
N LEU A 12 7.71 8.79 1.12
CA LEU A 12 6.39 8.35 0.73
C LEU A 12 6.29 6.82 0.70
N LEU A 13 7.35 6.13 0.27
CA LEU A 13 7.44 4.67 0.34
C LEU A 13 7.50 4.15 1.78
N GLN A 14 8.23 4.83 2.67
CA GLN A 14 8.25 4.46 4.10
C GLN A 14 6.87 4.64 4.75
N GLN A 15 6.21 5.78 4.51
CA GLN A 15 4.84 6.02 4.97
C GLN A 15 3.86 4.99 4.42
N PHE A 16 4.02 4.58 3.16
CA PHE A 16 3.22 3.50 2.57
C PHE A 16 3.44 2.16 3.27
N LYS A 17 4.69 1.80 3.59
CA LYS A 17 4.99 0.57 4.35
C LYS A 17 4.37 0.60 5.74
N ASP A 18 4.42 1.72 6.43
CA ASP A 18 3.80 1.87 7.74
C ASP A 18 2.27 1.85 7.66
N PHE A 19 1.68 2.42 6.60
CA PHE A 19 0.27 2.22 6.29
C PHE A 19 -0.07 0.73 6.16
N LEU A 20 0.70 -0.04 5.40
CA LEU A 20 0.46 -1.49 5.25
C LEU A 20 0.57 -2.25 6.58
N LYS A 21 1.53 -1.90 7.44
CA LYS A 21 1.65 -2.50 8.79
C LYS A 21 0.45 -2.18 9.67
N ASN A 22 -0.06 -0.95 9.61
CA ASN A 22 -1.23 -0.54 10.39
C ASN A 22 -2.51 -1.25 9.92
N HIS A 23 -2.56 -1.69 8.66
CA HIS A 23 -3.67 -2.44 8.07
C HIS A 23 -3.33 -3.92 7.85
N LEU A 24 -2.32 -4.45 8.56
CA LEU A 24 -1.79 -5.80 8.34
C LEU A 24 -2.88 -6.88 8.43
N THR A 25 -3.85 -6.70 9.32
CA THR A 25 -5.01 -7.61 9.46
C THR A 25 -5.79 -7.71 8.16
N GLU A 26 -6.04 -6.59 7.47
CA GLU A 26 -6.74 -6.57 6.18
C GLU A 26 -5.85 -7.16 5.08
N VAL A 27 -4.57 -6.79 5.05
CA VAL A 27 -3.64 -7.31 4.03
C VAL A 27 -3.53 -8.83 4.09
N ARG A 28 -3.56 -9.42 5.30
CA ARG A 28 -3.53 -10.88 5.52
C ARG A 28 -4.78 -11.61 5.04
N GLN A 29 -5.88 -10.91 4.79
CA GLN A 29 -7.09 -11.53 4.24
C GLN A 29 -7.00 -11.76 2.73
N TYR A 30 -5.97 -11.21 2.09
CA TYR A 30 -5.69 -11.38 0.68
C TYR A 30 -4.61 -12.44 0.45
N PRO A 31 -4.62 -13.12 -0.72
CA PRO A 31 -3.61 -14.14 -1.04
C PRO A 31 -2.19 -13.56 -1.15
N ASP A 32 -2.08 -12.30 -1.54
CA ASP A 32 -0.82 -11.59 -1.67
C ASP A 32 -1.03 -10.07 -1.57
N LEU A 33 0.06 -9.35 -1.29
CA LEU A 33 0.05 -7.90 -1.12
C LEU A 33 -0.32 -7.15 -2.40
N ALA A 34 0.04 -7.66 -3.59
CA ALA A 34 -0.29 -6.97 -4.84
C ALA A 34 -1.82 -6.98 -5.05
N THR A 35 -2.46 -8.12 -4.82
CA THR A 35 -3.93 -8.24 -4.86
C THR A 35 -4.61 -7.29 -3.88
N TYR A 36 -4.14 -7.20 -2.63
CA TYR A 36 -4.66 -6.21 -1.66
C TYR A 36 -4.53 -4.78 -2.21
N VAL A 37 -3.34 -4.40 -2.70
CA VAL A 37 -3.07 -3.05 -3.18
C VAL A 37 -3.91 -2.71 -4.39
N GLU A 38 -4.11 -3.63 -5.33
CA GLU A 38 -5.00 -3.41 -6.48
C GLU A 38 -6.45 -3.17 -6.07
N ASN A 39 -6.99 -3.98 -5.15
CA ASN A 39 -8.36 -3.81 -4.64
C ASN A 39 -8.52 -2.49 -3.87
N ALA A 40 -7.62 -2.25 -2.90
CA ALA A 40 -7.64 -1.07 -2.05
C ALA A 40 -7.42 0.25 -2.84
N ARG A 41 -6.76 0.17 -4.01
CA ARG A 41 -6.51 1.33 -4.88
C ARG A 41 -7.62 1.55 -5.90
N SER A 42 -8.18 0.48 -6.46
CA SER A 42 -9.25 0.58 -7.46
C SER A 42 -10.58 1.02 -6.85
N GLY A 43 -10.78 0.85 -5.54
CA GLY A 43 -12.06 1.09 -4.87
C GLY A 43 -13.19 0.19 -5.40
N PHE A 44 -12.83 -0.82 -6.20
CA PHE A 44 -13.69 -1.86 -6.71
C PHE A 44 -13.47 -3.07 -5.80
N PHE A 45 -14.46 -3.35 -4.97
CA PHE A 45 -14.43 -4.48 -4.07
C PHE A 45 -14.78 -5.74 -4.87
N PHE A 46 -13.77 -6.37 -5.48
CA PHE A 46 -13.96 -7.70 -6.09
C PHE A 46 -14.13 -8.80 -5.04
N THR A 47 -13.84 -8.49 -3.77
CA THR A 47 -14.01 -9.36 -2.62
C THR A 47 -15.09 -8.84 -1.66
N PRO A 48 -15.82 -9.72 -0.96
CA PRO A 48 -16.77 -9.33 0.10
C PRO A 48 -16.10 -8.77 1.36
N ILE A 49 -14.77 -8.65 1.36
CA ILE A 49 -13.96 -8.16 2.48
C ILE A 49 -13.92 -6.63 2.41
N GLU A 50 -14.41 -5.95 3.46
CA GLU A 50 -14.24 -4.51 3.61
C GLU A 50 -12.75 -4.18 3.64
N THR A 51 -12.32 -3.37 2.68
CA THR A 51 -10.90 -3.02 2.48
C THR A 51 -10.74 -1.52 2.58
N THR A 52 -9.86 -1.07 3.46
CA THR A 52 -9.55 0.33 3.62
C THR A 52 -8.91 0.87 2.35
N LYS A 53 -9.48 1.94 1.81
CA LYS A 53 -8.99 2.57 0.59
C LYS A 53 -7.59 3.15 0.81
N ILE A 54 -6.64 2.79 -0.05
CA ILE A 54 -5.30 3.38 -0.03
C ILE A 54 -5.41 4.87 -0.42
N PRO A 55 -4.84 5.79 0.39
CA PRO A 55 -4.80 7.20 0.05
C PRO A 55 -4.12 7.48 -1.30
N ALA A 56 -4.71 8.39 -2.09
CA ALA A 56 -4.30 8.63 -3.46
C ALA A 56 -2.86 9.15 -3.60
N HIS A 57 -2.29 9.79 -2.58
CA HIS A 57 -0.91 10.28 -2.61
C HIS A 57 0.11 9.14 -2.68
N TYR A 58 -0.21 7.94 -2.18
CA TYR A 58 0.67 6.76 -2.33
C TYR A 58 0.70 6.20 -3.76
N ASN A 59 -0.24 6.57 -4.65
CA ASN A 59 -0.27 6.07 -6.02
C ASN A 59 1.05 6.32 -6.77
N ARG A 60 1.75 7.39 -6.43
CA ARG A 60 3.04 7.74 -7.02
C ARG A 60 4.10 6.65 -6.78
N VAL A 61 4.24 6.19 -5.54
CA VAL A 61 5.21 5.12 -5.19
C VAL A 61 4.70 3.75 -5.60
N ILE A 62 3.40 3.49 -5.46
CA ILE A 62 2.81 2.20 -5.84
C ILE A 62 3.01 1.91 -7.32
N ARG A 63 2.91 2.91 -8.20
CA ARG A 63 3.16 2.75 -9.64
C ARG A 63 4.61 2.40 -10.00
N GLN A 64 5.55 2.64 -9.08
CA GLN A 64 6.96 2.33 -9.25
C GLN A 64 7.32 0.94 -8.71
N LEU A 65 6.41 0.31 -7.94
CA LEU A 65 6.65 -1.02 -7.36
C LEU A 65 6.55 -2.09 -8.44
N THR A 66 7.55 -2.95 -8.47
CA THR A 66 7.55 -4.19 -9.25
C THR A 66 6.97 -5.35 -8.43
N PRO A 67 6.63 -6.49 -9.07
CA PRO A 67 6.23 -7.70 -8.34
C PRO A 67 7.26 -8.14 -7.28
N ASP A 68 8.56 -8.02 -7.57
CA ASP A 68 9.64 -8.31 -6.62
C ASP A 68 9.64 -7.35 -5.42
N ASP A 69 9.33 -6.06 -5.63
CA ASP A 69 9.20 -5.10 -4.53
C ASP A 69 8.05 -5.47 -3.60
N TYR A 70 6.90 -5.89 -4.14
CA TYR A 70 5.79 -6.37 -3.32
C TYR A 70 6.18 -7.59 -2.49
N GLN A 71 6.92 -8.54 -3.06
CA GLN A 71 7.44 -9.68 -2.32
C GLN A 71 8.41 -9.27 -1.21
N ALA A 72 9.32 -8.33 -1.50
CA ALA A 72 10.24 -7.79 -0.51
C ALA A 72 9.53 -7.06 0.64
N ILE A 73 8.50 -6.26 0.31
CA ILE A 73 7.66 -5.56 1.29
C ILE A 73 6.91 -6.57 2.14
N SER A 74 6.26 -7.59 1.54
CA SER A 74 5.54 -8.64 2.27
C SER A 74 6.42 -9.32 3.31
N ARG A 75 7.64 -9.70 2.92
CA ARG A 75 8.63 -10.29 3.84
C ARG A 75 9.01 -9.33 4.97
N MET A 76 9.19 -8.04 4.65
CA MET A 76 9.54 -7.00 5.63
C MET A 76 8.43 -6.77 6.66
N ILE A 77 7.16 -6.91 6.28
CA ILE A 77 6.01 -6.70 7.16
C ILE A 77 5.44 -8.00 7.73
N HIS A 78 6.16 -9.12 7.59
CA HIS A 78 5.80 -10.44 8.10
C HIS A 78 4.40 -10.90 7.64
N LEU A 79 4.12 -10.73 6.35
CA LEU A 79 3.01 -11.38 5.65
C LEU A 79 3.38 -12.80 5.23
#